data_AF-A0A0H3PHP6-F1
#
_entry.id   AF-A0A0H3PHP6-F1
#
_cell.length_a   1.000
_cell.length_b   1.000
_cell.length_c   1.000
_cell.angle_alpha   90.00
_cell.angle_beta   90.00
_cell.angle_gamma   90.00
#
_symmetry.space_group_name_H-M   'P 1'
#
loop_
_entity.id
_entity.type
_entity.pdbx_description
1 polymer ?
#
loop_
_entity_poly.entity_id
_entity_poly.type
_entity_poly.pdbx_seq_one_letter_code
_entity_poly.pdbx_strand_id
1 'polypeptide(L)'
;MSSFFVAGTDTNVGKTTAARAMIQALQGQGVQVVGYKPIACCGEESIYPVAQSENTSDYDHFVNADVLTLMHSTKENVSYQDIIVILLATVHPCSHKIKCGLN
;
A
#
# COMPACT_ATOMS: atom_id res chain seq x y z
N MET A 1 15.73 -15.09 5.35
CA MET A 1 14.72 -14.50 4.45
C MET A 1 15.43 -13.53 3.53
N SER A 2 15.22 -13.60 2.22
CA SER A 2 15.74 -12.58 1.29
C SER A 2 14.69 -11.48 1.14
N SER A 3 15.11 -10.22 1.00
CA SER A 3 14.21 -9.09 0.81
C SER A 3 14.77 -8.10 -0.20
N PHE A 4 13.87 -7.42 -0.91
CA PHE A 4 14.19 -6.35 -1.85
C PHE A 4 13.58 -5.05 -1.35
N PHE A 5 14.35 -3.96 -1.41
CA PHE A 5 13.85 -2.62 -1.17
C PHE A 5 13.65 -1.90 -2.50
N VAL A 6 12.40 -1.54 -2.81
CA VAL A 6 12.04 -0.88 -4.08
C VAL A 6 12.04 0.63 -3.86
N ALA A 7 13.18 1.26 -4.11
CA ALA A 7 13.31 2.71 -4.15
C ALA A 7 12.89 3.27 -5.52
N GLY A 8 12.69 4.58 -5.59
CA GLY A 8 12.49 5.29 -6.85
C GLY A 8 12.98 6.72 -6.74
N THR A 9 13.26 7.34 -7.88
CA THR A 9 13.85 8.68 -7.98
C THR A 9 12.92 9.79 -7.49
N ASP A 10 11.61 9.58 -7.60
CA ASP A 10 10.58 10.52 -7.16
C ASP A 10 9.30 9.76 -6.75
N THR A 11 8.28 10.49 -6.33
CA THR A 11 6.88 10.06 -6.21
C THR A 11 6.27 9.73 -7.59
N ASN A 12 5.25 8.87 -7.63
CA ASN A 12 4.51 8.48 -8.84
C ASN A 12 5.29 7.93 -10.06
N VAL A 13 6.59 7.64 -9.92
CA VAL A 13 7.41 7.01 -10.98
C VAL A 13 7.13 5.52 -11.23
N GLY A 14 6.06 4.96 -10.68
CA GLY A 14 5.66 3.56 -10.92
C GLY A 14 6.27 2.51 -9.98
N LYS A 15 6.75 2.90 -8.78
CA LYS A 15 7.32 1.96 -7.78
C LYS A 15 6.38 0.80 -7.44
N THR A 16 5.10 1.09 -7.17
CA THR A 16 4.09 0.07 -6.86
C THR A 16 3.85 -0.88 -8.04
N THR A 17 3.84 -0.34 -9.26
CA THR A 17 3.72 -1.13 -10.49
C THR A 17 4.92 -2.07 -10.67
N ALA A 18 6.13 -1.58 -10.43
CA ALA A 18 7.34 -2.39 -10.47
C ALA A 18 7.34 -3.48 -9.39
N ALA A 19 6.94 -3.15 -8.16
CA ALA A 19 6.81 -4.11 -7.07
C ALA A 19 5.81 -5.23 -7.40
N ARG A 20 4.62 -4.89 -7.92
CA ARG A 20 3.65 -5.88 -8.44
C ARG A 20 4.28 -6.81 -9.47
N ALA A 21 4.96 -6.25 -10.46
CA ALA A 21 5.59 -7.04 -11.52
C ALA A 21 6.64 -8.01 -10.96
N MET A 22 7.45 -7.57 -9.98
CA MET A 22 8.41 -8.43 -9.30
C MET A 22 7.75 -9.57 -8.53
N ILE A 23 6.70 -9.28 -7.74
CA ILE A 23 5.94 -10.30 -6.99
C ILE A 23 5.40 -11.36 -7.96
N GLN A 24 4.72 -10.92 -9.01
CA GLN A 24 4.11 -11.82 -10.00
C GLN A 24 5.15 -12.63 -10.78
N ALA A 25 6.27 -12.02 -11.16
CA ALA A 25 7.36 -12.70 -11.87
C ALA A 25 8.04 -13.76 -10.98
N LEU A 26 8.31 -13.43 -9.72
CA LEU A 26 8.90 -14.36 -8.75
C LEU A 26 7.95 -15.52 -8.45
N GLN A 27 6.66 -15.27 -8.25
CA GLN A 27 5.67 -16.34 -8.10
C GLN A 27 5.45 -17.15 -9.38
N GLY A 28 5.68 -16.55 -10.55
CA GLY A 28 5.77 -17.27 -11.83
C GLY A 28 6.91 -18.28 -11.87
N GLN A 29 7.96 -18.06 -11.07
CA GLN A 29 9.10 -18.97 -10.90
C GLN A 29 8.95 -19.88 -9.66
N GLY A 30 7.79 -19.91 -9.02
CA GLY A 30 7.54 -20.74 -7.83
C GLY A 30 8.13 -20.20 -6.53
N VAL A 31 8.58 -18.94 -6.51
CA VAL A 31 9.10 -18.28 -5.30
C VAL A 31 7.94 -17.76 -4.46
N GLN A 32 7.90 -18.12 -3.18
CA GLN A 32 6.96 -17.52 -2.22
C GLN A 32 7.40 -16.09 -1.89
N VAL A 33 6.54 -15.11 -2.15
CA VAL A 33 6.83 -13.69 -1.92
C VAL A 33 5.55 -12.89 -1.67
N VAL A 34 5.65 -11.89 -0.79
CA VAL A 34 4.60 -10.94 -0.46
C VAL A 34 5.12 -9.51 -0.61
N GLY A 35 4.24 -8.58 -0.96
CA GLY A 35 4.55 -7.16 -0.94
C GLY A 35 4.49 -6.61 0.49
N TYR A 36 5.29 -5.58 0.78
CA TYR A 36 5.26 -4.92 2.08
C TYR A 36 5.41 -3.41 1.93
N LYS A 37 4.47 -2.66 2.51
CA LYS A 37 4.40 -1.19 2.48
C LYS A 37 4.24 -0.73 3.94
N PRO A 38 5.34 -0.61 4.70
CA PRO A 38 5.26 -0.38 6.15
C PRO A 38 4.54 0.92 6.51
N ILE A 39 4.66 1.94 5.66
CA ILE A 39 4.00 3.24 5.82
C ILE A 39 3.24 3.55 4.54
N ALA A 40 1.93 3.76 4.63
CA ALA A 40 1.14 4.36 3.57
C ALA A 40 0.49 5.66 4.03
N CYS A 41 0.43 6.63 3.13
CA CYS A 41 -0.23 7.91 3.32
C CYS A 41 -1.35 8.06 2.29
N CYS A 42 -2.21 9.07 2.47
CA CYS A 42 -3.31 9.34 1.55
C CYS A 42 -4.26 8.13 1.46
N GLY A 43 -4.59 7.55 2.62
CA GLY A 43 -5.73 6.64 2.70
C GLY A 43 -7.00 7.41 2.37
N GLU A 44 -7.90 6.81 1.63
CA GLU A 44 -9.22 7.36 1.29
C GLU A 44 -10.30 6.64 2.08
N GLU A 45 -11.31 7.39 2.53
CA GLU A 45 -12.42 6.81 3.27
C GLU A 45 -13.18 5.85 2.34
N SER A 46 -13.29 4.60 2.75
CA SER A 46 -14.07 3.62 2.03
C SER A 46 -15.56 4.04 2.06
N ILE A 47 -16.14 4.27 0.88
CA ILE A 47 -17.55 4.65 0.71
C ILE A 47 -18.50 3.46 1.02
N TYR A 48 -17.95 2.27 1.20
CA TYR A 48 -18.70 1.07 1.52
C TYR A 48 -18.63 0.76 3.02
N PRO A 49 -19.78 0.46 3.67
CA PRO A 49 -19.77 0.01 5.04
C PRO A 49 -19.09 -1.37 5.12
N VAL A 50 -17.89 -1.41 5.67
CA VAL A 50 -17.25 -2.65 6.13
C VAL A 50 -18.16 -3.25 7.20
N ALA A 51 -18.49 -4.54 7.07
CA ALA A 51 -19.32 -5.24 8.04
C ALA A 51 -18.74 -5.06 9.45
N GLN A 52 -19.60 -4.58 10.34
CA GLN A 52 -19.27 -4.05 11.66
C GLN A 52 -18.48 -5.06 12.51
N SER A 53 -17.23 -4.73 12.78
CA SER A 53 -16.56 -5.14 14.01
C SER A 53 -16.82 -4.03 15.02
N GLU A 54 -17.60 -4.30 16.06
CA GLU A 54 -17.90 -3.34 17.12
C GLU A 54 -16.62 -3.03 17.91
N ASN A 55 -15.83 -2.06 17.45
CA ASN A 55 -14.76 -1.30 18.12
C ASN A 55 -13.83 -0.65 17.08
N THR A 56 -14.36 0.08 16.09
CA THR A 56 -13.54 0.77 15.10
C THR A 56 -13.69 2.28 15.31
N SER A 57 -12.58 2.98 15.55
CA SER A 57 -12.58 4.45 15.56
C SER A 57 -12.85 4.97 14.15
N ASP A 58 -13.32 6.21 13.98
CA ASP A 58 -13.54 6.87 12.67
C ASP A 58 -12.31 6.80 11.72
N TYR A 59 -11.13 6.46 12.22
CA TYR A 59 -9.90 6.29 11.45
C TYR A 59 -9.69 4.89 10.84
N ASP A 60 -10.55 3.91 11.12
CA ASP A 60 -10.36 2.52 10.66
C ASP A 60 -10.89 2.25 9.24
N HIS A 61 -11.59 3.23 8.65
CA HIS A 61 -12.21 3.09 7.32
C HIS A 61 -11.35 3.58 6.16
N PHE A 62 -10.10 3.98 6.43
CA PHE A 62 -9.19 4.45 5.40
C PHE A 62 -8.48 3.28 4.71
N VAL A 63 -8.49 3.26 3.38
CA VAL A 63 -7.79 2.28 2.55
C VAL A 63 -6.78 2.97 1.65
N ASN A 64 -5.66 2.30 1.34
CA ASN A 64 -4.65 2.81 0.44
C ASN A 64 -4.50 1.94 -0.80
N ALA A 65 -4.58 2.56 -1.98
CA ALA A 65 -4.51 1.86 -3.26
C ALA A 65 -3.18 1.11 -3.51
N ASP A 66 -2.03 1.62 -3.01
CA ASP A 66 -0.76 0.90 -3.15
C ASP A 66 -0.80 -0.41 -2.35
N VAL A 67 -1.32 -0.37 -1.12
CA VAL A 67 -1.42 -1.54 -0.23
C VAL A 67 -2.33 -2.59 -0.85
N LEU A 68 -3.51 -2.18 -1.32
CA LEU A 68 -4.43 -3.07 -2.04
C LEU A 68 -3.79 -3.68 -3.29
N THR A 69 -3.02 -2.88 -4.04
CA THR A 69 -2.29 -3.39 -5.21
C THR A 69 -1.30 -4.48 -4.80
N LEU A 70 -0.51 -4.28 -3.75
CA LEU A 70 0.46 -5.28 -3.27
C LEU A 70 -0.24 -6.54 -2.73
N MET A 71 -1.33 -6.38 -1.98
CA MET A 71 -2.16 -7.48 -1.47
C MET A 71 -2.69 -8.35 -2.62
N HIS A 72 -3.27 -7.75 -3.65
CA HIS A 72 -3.80 -8.47 -4.81
C HIS A 72 -2.72 -8.97 -5.79
N SER A 73 -1.46 -8.58 -5.61
CA SER A 73 -0.37 -8.99 -6.49
C SER A 73 0.20 -10.37 -6.16
N THR A 74 -0.03 -10.86 -4.94
CA THR A 74 0.47 -12.15 -4.47
C THR A 74 -0.61 -13.23 -4.47
N LYS A 75 -0.20 -14.48 -4.69
CA LYS A 75 -1.03 -15.69 -4.49
C LYS A 75 -1.12 -16.15 -3.02
N GLU A 76 -0.33 -15.56 -2.12
CA GLU A 76 -0.40 -15.89 -0.70
C GLU A 76 -1.68 -15.34 -0.09
N ASN A 77 -2.27 -16.08 0.85
CA ASN A 77 -3.45 -15.62 1.58
C ASN A 77 -3.03 -14.65 2.70
N VAL A 78 -3.11 -13.35 2.43
CA VAL A 78 -2.69 -12.28 3.33
C VAL A 78 -3.81 -11.26 3.52
N SER A 79 -3.93 -10.72 4.72
CA SER A 79 -4.84 -9.62 5.04
C SER A 79 -4.23 -8.26 4.66
N TYR A 80 -5.04 -7.21 4.68
CA TYR A 80 -4.55 -5.85 4.47
C TYR A 80 -3.47 -5.48 5.51
N GLN A 81 -3.70 -5.85 6.78
CA GLN A 81 -2.80 -5.60 7.91
C GLN A 81 -1.47 -6.37 7.83
N ASP A 82 -1.38 -7.42 7.01
CA ASP A 82 -0.11 -8.12 6.77
C ASP A 82 0.81 -7.34 5.83
N ILE A 83 0.26 -6.47 4.99
CA ILE A 83 1.00 -5.68 4.00
C ILE A 83 1.47 -4.34 4.58
N ILE A 84 0.71 -3.75 5.51
CA ILE A 84 0.96 -2.43 6.08
C ILE A 84 1.04 -2.45 7.60
N VAL A 85 1.92 -1.62 8.17
CA VAL A 85 2.01 -1.42 9.63
C VAL A 85 1.32 -0.14 10.08
N ILE A 86 1.55 0.96 9.36
CA ILE A 86 1.03 2.29 9.72
C ILE A 86 0.36 2.92 8.51
N LEU A 87 -0.94 3.22 8.66
CA LEU A 87 -1.68 4.06 7.72
C LEU A 87 -1.82 5.48 8.28
N LEU A 88 -1.28 6.44 7.55
CA LEU A 88 -1.42 7.86 7.84
C LEU A 88 -2.64 8.42 7.09
N ALA A 89 -3.78 8.45 7.80
CA ALA A 89 -4.99 9.12 7.36
C ALA A 89 -4.82 10.64 7.55
N THR A 90 -4.39 11.34 6.50
CA THR A 90 -4.42 12.81 6.50
C THR A 90 -5.82 13.27 6.12
N VAL A 91 -6.56 13.85 7.06
CA VAL A 91 -7.92 14.44 6.88
C VAL A 91 -7.93 15.70 5.99
N HIS A 92 -6.84 15.99 5.29
CA HIS A 92 -6.73 17.15 4.41
C HIS A 92 -6.76 16.67 2.95
N PRO A 93 -7.60 17.26 2.08
CA PRO A 93 -7.64 16.90 0.67
C PRO A 93 -6.24 17.07 0.09
N CYS A 94 -5.68 15.98 -0.45
CA CYS A 94 -4.41 15.98 -1.15
C CYS A 94 -4.58 16.71 -2.50
N SER A 95 -4.84 18.01 -2.45
CA SER A 95 -4.93 18.89 -3.62
C SER A 95 -3.70 19.77 -3.78
N HIS A 96 -2.67 19.61 -2.93
CA HIS A 96 -1.44 20.39 -3.03
C HIS A 96 -0.25 19.50 -3.32
N LYS A 97 0.21 19.60 -4.56
CA LYS A 97 1.55 19.22 -5.01
C LYS A 97 2.54 19.53 -3.89
N ILE A 98 3.22 18.51 -3.38
CA ILE A 98 4.49 18.68 -2.68
C ILE A 98 5.41 19.36 -3.71
N LYS A 99 5.55 20.69 -3.62
CA LYS A 99 6.62 21.43 -4.26
C LYS A 99 7.91 21.02 -3.53
N CYS A 100 8.48 19.89 -3.93
CA CYS A 100 9.91 19.69 -3.74
C CYS A 100 10.59 20.62 -4.75
N GLY A 101 10.95 21.81 -4.27
CA GLY A 101 11.62 22.84 -5.06
C GLY A 101 12.58 23.58 -4.14
N LEU A 102 13.85 23.17 -4.21
CA LEU A 102 15.05 24.02 -4.24
C LEU A 102 14.99 25.35 -3.46
N ASN A 103 15.89 25.46 -2.48
CA ASN A 103 16.97 26.45 -2.64
C ASN A 103 18.25 25.67 -2.88
#